data_AF-A0A9X8R0J9-F1
#
_entry.id   AF-A0A9X8R0J9-F1
#
_cell.length_a   1.000
_cell.length_b   1.000
_cell.length_c   1.000
_cell.angle_alpha   90.00
_cell.angle_beta   90.00
_cell.angle_gamma   90.00
#
_symmetry.space_group_name_H-M   'P 1'
#
loop_
_entity.id
_entity.type
_entity.pdbx_description
1 polymer ?
#
loop_
_entity_poly.entity_id
_entity_poly.type
_entity_poly.pdbx_seq_one_letter_code
_entity_poly.pdbx_strand_id
1 'polypeptide(L)'
;MLAARQEEDRRWFLISSEFILHAARDPDAARQLAEREDGLCDRMVEAVDRTLAGAGHRPTLDPRELARLLIALHQGCNALRLTDEARREAGDLQRRVLPLLIRVLSEETAPR
;
A
#
# COMPACT_ATOMS: atom_id res chain seq x y z
N MET A 1 -17.76 2.56 -15.49
CA MET A 1 -16.29 2.68 -15.29
C MET A 1 -15.87 2.29 -13.87
N LEU A 2 -16.47 2.86 -12.81
CA LEU A 2 -16.13 2.52 -11.40
C LEU A 2 -16.40 1.07 -11.01
N ALA A 3 -17.55 0.49 -11.39
CA ALA A 3 -17.90 -0.90 -11.06
C ALA A 3 -16.95 -1.93 -11.68
N ALA A 4 -16.46 -1.70 -12.90
CA ALA A 4 -15.48 -2.57 -13.56
C ALA A 4 -14.14 -2.56 -12.81
N ARG A 5 -13.69 -1.38 -12.34
CA ARG A 5 -12.48 -1.24 -11.54
C ARG A 5 -12.60 -1.94 -10.18
N GLN A 6 -13.78 -1.89 -9.55
CA GLN A 6 -14.04 -2.62 -8.29
C GLN A 6 -13.94 -4.14 -8.47
N GLU A 7 -14.42 -4.67 -9.59
CA GLU A 7 -14.33 -6.10 -9.88
C GLU A 7 -12.90 -6.55 -10.20
N GLU A 8 -12.14 -5.71 -10.90
CA GLU A 8 -10.70 -5.93 -11.13
C GLU A 8 -9.91 -5.92 -9.82
N ASP A 9 -10.13 -4.91 -8.97
CA ASP A 9 -9.50 -4.80 -7.64
C ASP A 9 -9.80 -6.04 -6.78
N ARG A 10 -11.04 -6.52 -6.81
CA ARG A 10 -11.47 -7.74 -6.10
C ARG A 10 -10.74 -8.98 -6.61
N ARG A 11 -10.70 -9.16 -7.93
CA ARG A 11 -10.02 -10.30 -8.56
C ARG A 11 -8.53 -10.28 -8.25
N TRP A 12 -7.91 -9.11 -8.33
CA TRP A 12 -6.51 -8.92 -7.99
C TRP A 12 -6.20 -9.27 -6.53
N PHE A 13 -7.06 -8.85 -5.61
CA PHE A 13 -6.91 -9.17 -4.20
C PHE A 13 -6.99 -10.67 -3.92
N LEU A 14 -7.95 -11.39 -4.53
CA LEU A 14 -8.11 -12.83 -4.34
C LEU A 14 -6.88 -13.59 -4.84
N ILE A 15 -6.43 -13.32 -6.06
CA ILE A 15 -5.23 -13.94 -6.64
C ILE A 15 -4.00 -13.66 -5.78
N SER A 16 -3.82 -12.41 -5.34
CA SER A 16 -2.69 -12.04 -4.47
C SER A 16 -2.75 -12.78 -3.14
N SER A 17 -3.94 -12.94 -2.56
CA SER A 17 -4.13 -13.65 -1.28
C SER A 17 -3.83 -15.14 -1.40
N GLU A 18 -4.18 -15.78 -2.52
CA GLU A 18 -3.82 -17.17 -2.78
C GLU A 18 -2.30 -17.36 -2.87
N PHE A 19 -1.59 -16.45 -3.55
CA PHE A 19 -0.13 -16.48 -3.60
C PHE A 19 0.50 -16.26 -2.22
N ILE A 20 -0.01 -15.31 -1.44
CA ILE A 20 0.46 -15.07 -0.06
C ILE A 20 0.25 -16.32 0.80
N LEU A 21 -0.92 -16.97 0.70
CA LEU A 21 -1.23 -18.18 1.46
C LEU A 21 -0.34 -19.35 1.05
N HIS A 22 -0.04 -19.48 -0.25
CA HIS A 22 0.89 -20.49 -0.75
C HIS A 22 2.31 -20.22 -0.26
N ALA A 23 2.81 -18.99 -0.39
CA ALA A 23 4.10 -18.55 0.11
C ALA A 23 4.26 -18.76 1.63
N ALA A 24 3.22 -18.51 2.42
CA ALA A 24 3.25 -18.77 3.86
C ALA A 24 3.44 -20.25 4.23
N ARG A 25 3.19 -21.17 3.29
CA ARG A 25 3.33 -22.63 3.47
C ARG A 25 4.59 -23.19 2.82
N ASP A 26 5.21 -22.46 1.88
CA ASP A 26 6.35 -22.92 1.09
C ASP A 26 7.46 -21.85 1.07
N PRO A 27 8.62 -22.11 1.70
CA PRO A 27 9.74 -21.16 1.75
C PRO A 27 10.27 -20.73 0.38
N ASP A 28 10.22 -21.58 -0.64
CA ASP A 28 10.70 -21.25 -1.97
C ASP A 28 9.72 -20.32 -2.69
N ALA A 29 8.42 -20.53 -2.49
CA ALA A 29 7.40 -19.60 -2.94
C ALA A 29 7.48 -18.26 -2.18
N ALA A 30 7.81 -18.27 -0.87
CA ALA A 30 8.02 -17.06 -0.10
C ALA A 30 9.15 -16.19 -0.64
N ARG A 31 10.28 -16.79 -1.01
CA ARG A 31 11.41 -16.06 -1.62
C ARG A 31 11.01 -15.40 -2.95
N GLN A 32 10.36 -16.16 -3.83
CA GLN A 32 9.89 -15.64 -5.12
C GLN A 32 8.86 -14.51 -4.97
N LEU A 33 7.95 -14.63 -3.99
CA LEU A 33 6.99 -13.59 -3.70
C LEU A 33 7.69 -12.33 -3.17
N ALA A 34 8.65 -12.48 -2.26
CA ALA A 34 9.42 -11.35 -1.72
C ALA A 34 10.20 -10.60 -2.81
N GLU A 35 10.87 -11.31 -3.73
CA GLU A 35 11.58 -10.70 -4.86
C GLU A 35 10.64 -9.88 -5.76
N ARG A 36 9.42 -10.38 -5.98
CA ARG A 36 8.39 -9.66 -6.73
C ARG A 36 7.87 -8.44 -5.97
N GLU A 37 7.64 -8.57 -4.66
CA GLU A 37 7.16 -7.48 -3.80
C GLU A 37 8.19 -6.36 -3.67
N ASP A 38 9.48 -6.68 -3.73
CA ASP A 38 10.56 -5.70 -3.74
C ASP A 38 10.44 -4.73 -4.93
N GLY A 39 10.14 -5.22 -6.14
CA GLY A 39 9.90 -4.36 -7.30
C GLY A 39 8.60 -3.53 -7.24
N LEU A 40 7.62 -3.93 -6.43
CA LEU A 40 6.48 -3.08 -6.10
C LEU A 40 6.88 -1.99 -5.10
N CYS A 41 7.67 -2.37 -4.10
CA CYS A 41 8.17 -1.47 -3.06
C CYS A 41 9.01 -0.36 -3.67
N ASP A 42 9.94 -0.67 -4.57
CA ASP A 42 10.82 0.32 -5.21
C ASP A 42 10.03 1.37 -6.02
N ARG A 43 9.01 0.92 -6.75
CA ARG A 43 8.10 1.84 -7.48
C ARG A 43 7.29 2.71 -6.53
N MET A 44 6.92 2.18 -5.36
CA MET A 44 6.20 2.94 -4.34
C MET A 44 7.12 3.96 -3.67
N VAL A 45 8.38 3.62 -3.39
CA VAL A 45 9.40 4.56 -2.92
C VAL A 45 9.52 5.74 -3.89
N GLU A 46 9.70 5.48 -5.18
CA GLU A 46 9.80 6.52 -6.21
C GLU A 46 8.55 7.42 -6.26
N ALA A 47 7.36 6.83 -6.10
CA ALA A 47 6.11 7.59 -6.08
C ALA A 47 5.99 8.49 -4.83
N VAL A 48 6.35 7.96 -3.66
CA VAL A 48 6.31 8.70 -2.39
C VAL A 48 7.33 9.83 -2.42
N ASP A 49 8.57 9.57 -2.81
CA ASP A 49 9.64 10.58 -2.84
C ASP A 49 9.32 11.72 -3.80
N ARG A 50 8.81 11.42 -5.01
CA ARG A 50 8.40 12.46 -5.97
C ARG A 50 7.26 13.32 -5.44
N THR A 51 6.28 12.70 -4.79
CA THR A 51 5.13 13.41 -4.20
C THR A 51 5.59 14.27 -3.02
N LEU A 52 6.45 13.68 -2.18
CA LEU A 52 7.28 14.26 -1.12
C LEU A 52 7.88 15.61 -1.52
N ALA A 53 8.84 15.50 -2.42
CA ALA A 53 9.65 16.58 -2.91
C ALA A 53 8.83 17.65 -3.62
N GLY A 54 7.81 17.25 -4.40
CA GLY A 54 6.90 18.18 -5.06
C GLY A 54 6.10 19.05 -4.08
N ALA A 55 5.89 18.58 -2.86
CA ALA A 55 5.25 19.32 -1.77
C ALA A 55 6.24 20.04 -0.85
N GLY A 56 7.55 19.98 -1.12
CA GLY A 56 8.57 20.56 -0.24
C GLY A 56 8.82 19.74 1.04
N HIS A 57 8.42 18.47 1.07
CA HIS A 57 8.56 17.60 2.23
C HIS A 57 9.55 16.45 1.97
N ARG A 58 10.05 15.83 3.05
CA ARG A 58 10.83 14.59 3.03
C ARG A 58 10.26 13.58 4.03
N PRO A 59 10.40 12.26 3.78
CA PRO A 59 9.98 11.25 4.75
C PRO A 59 10.85 11.31 6.01
N THR A 60 10.25 11.04 7.18
CA THR A 60 10.96 10.93 8.46
C THR A 60 11.42 9.51 8.76
N LEU A 61 10.88 8.52 8.03
CA LEU A 61 11.29 7.13 8.04
C LEU A 61 12.19 6.82 6.85
N ASP A 62 12.83 5.64 6.87
CA ASP A 62 13.40 5.07 5.66
C ASP A 62 12.32 4.99 4.56
N PRO A 63 12.60 5.45 3.32
CA PRO A 63 11.60 5.47 2.25
C PRO A 63 10.97 4.11 1.98
N ARG A 64 11.75 3.02 2.11
CA ARG A 64 11.28 1.65 1.89
C ARG A 64 10.36 1.19 3.02
N GLU A 65 10.65 1.56 4.27
CA GLU A 65 9.75 1.34 5.41
C GLU A 65 8.42 2.07 5.24
N LEU A 66 8.45 3.35 4.83
CA LEU A 66 7.24 4.11 4.53
C LEU A 66 6.45 3.47 3.38
N ALA A 67 7.11 3.09 2.29
CA ALA A 67 6.47 2.40 1.17
C ALA A 67 5.79 1.10 1.60
N ARG A 68 6.47 0.26 2.41
CA ARG A 68 5.91 -0.99 2.95
C ARG A 68 4.70 -0.73 3.84
N LEU A 69 4.75 0.28 4.70
CA LEU A 69 3.62 0.68 5.53
C LEU A 69 2.40 1.06 4.68
N LEU A 70 2.60 1.85 3.62
CA LEU A 70 1.53 2.29 2.74
C LEU A 70 0.92 1.12 1.95
N ILE A 71 1.75 0.20 1.46
CA ILE A 71 1.31 -1.02 0.80
C ILE A 71 0.48 -1.87 1.77
N ALA A 72 0.98 -2.10 2.99
CA ALA A 72 0.28 -2.89 4.00
C ALA A 72 -1.08 -2.27 4.38
N LEU A 73 -1.14 -0.94 4.56
CA LEU A 73 -2.39 -0.23 4.84
C LEU A 73 -3.40 -0.40 3.68
N HIS A 74 -2.94 -0.25 2.44
CA HIS A 74 -3.79 -0.43 1.27
C HIS A 74 -4.36 -1.85 1.18
N GLN A 75 -3.50 -2.86 1.34
CA GLN A 75 -3.92 -4.26 1.31
C GLN A 75 -4.89 -4.60 2.45
N GLY A 76 -4.63 -4.12 3.66
CA GLY A 76 -5.52 -4.31 4.81
C GLY A 76 -6.88 -3.65 4.58
N CYS A 77 -6.90 -2.43 4.03
CA CYS A 77 -8.13 -1.73 3.69
C CYS A 77 -8.92 -2.45 2.58
N ASN A 78 -8.25 -3.01 1.57
CA ASN A 78 -8.89 -3.83 0.54
C ASN A 78 -9.48 -5.12 1.12
N ALA A 79 -8.74 -5.82 1.98
CA ALA A 79 -9.23 -7.01 2.67
C ALA A 79 -10.51 -6.71 3.44
N LEU A 80 -10.49 -5.67 4.28
CA LEU A 80 -11.65 -5.24 5.06
C LEU A 80 -12.86 -4.92 4.18
N ARG A 81 -12.68 -4.22 3.06
CA ARG A 81 -13.77 -3.87 2.14
C ARG A 81 -14.40 -5.11 1.46
N LEU A 82 -13.59 -6.14 1.20
CA LEU A 82 -14.05 -7.33 0.50
C LEU A 82 -14.73 -8.34 1.43
N THR A 83 -14.31 -8.42 2.69
CA THR A 83 -14.82 -9.39 3.66
C THR A 83 -15.98 -8.89 4.51
N ASP A 84 -16.21 -7.58 4.58
CA ASP A 84 -17.19 -6.97 5.48
C ASP A 84 -18.13 -6.04 4.68
N GLU A 85 -19.38 -6.49 4.49
CA GLU A 85 -20.40 -5.74 3.73
C GLU A 85 -20.73 -4.38 4.35
N ALA A 86 -20.73 -4.26 5.68
CA ALA A 86 -20.93 -2.99 6.36
C ALA A 86 -19.76 -2.02 6.13
N ARG A 87 -18.54 -2.54 5.88
CA ARG A 87 -17.38 -1.73 5.52
C ARG A 87 -17.26 -1.39 4.03
N ARG A 88 -18.06 -1.97 3.14
CA ARG A 88 -18.15 -1.48 1.75
C ARG A 88 -18.61 -0.02 1.71
N GLU A 89 -19.44 0.38 2.67
CA GLU A 89 -19.83 1.78 2.92
C GLU A 89 -18.72 2.58 3.62
N ALA A 90 -17.92 1.93 4.47
CA ALA A 90 -16.76 2.51 5.16
C ALA A 90 -15.49 2.65 4.30
N GLY A 91 -15.63 2.82 2.97
CA GLY A 91 -14.53 3.08 2.01
C GLY A 91 -13.75 4.38 2.26
N ASP A 92 -13.77 4.87 3.49
CA ASP A 92 -13.29 6.15 3.95
C ASP A 92 -12.08 6.02 4.90
N LEU A 93 -11.80 4.83 5.45
CA LEU A 93 -10.69 4.66 6.39
C LEU A 93 -9.34 5.01 5.75
N GLN A 94 -9.01 4.41 4.60
CA GLN A 94 -7.76 4.71 3.89
C GLN A 94 -7.69 6.20 3.50
N ARG A 95 -8.79 6.78 3.00
CA ARG A 95 -8.86 8.19 2.60
C ARG A 95 -8.69 9.15 3.78
N ARG A 96 -9.18 8.78 4.97
CA ARG A 96 -9.05 9.58 6.19
C ARG A 96 -7.69 9.43 6.86
N VAL A 97 -7.14 8.22 6.87
CA VAL A 97 -5.90 7.90 7.62
C VAL A 97 -4.66 8.23 6.83
N LEU A 98 -4.66 8.02 5.51
CA LEU A 98 -3.47 8.23 4.68
C LEU A 98 -2.92 9.67 4.77
N PRO A 99 -3.72 10.75 4.65
CA PRO A 99 -3.20 12.11 4.80
C PRO A 99 -2.62 12.37 6.20
N LEU A 100 -3.22 11.78 7.24
CA LEU A 100 -2.73 11.92 8.62
C LEU A 100 -1.37 11.22 8.80
N LEU A 101 -1.22 10.02 8.26
CA LEU A 101 0.04 9.29 8.27
C LEU A 101 1.11 10.04 7.50
N ILE A 102 0.82 10.51 6.28
CA ILE A 102 1.78 11.28 5.49
C ILE A 102 2.23 12.53 6.24
N ARG A 103 1.31 13.28 6.86
CA ARG A 103 1.64 14.46 7.65
C ARG A 103 2.53 14.15 8.85
N VAL A 104 2.33 13.01 9.52
CA VAL A 104 3.13 12.62 10.70
C VAL A 104 4.48 12.02 10.31
N LEU A 105 4.52 11.33 9.17
CA LEU A 105 5.70 10.60 8.67
C LEU A 105 6.49 11.40 7.62
N SER A 106 6.21 12.70 7.52
CA SER A 106 6.99 13.62 6.70
C SER A 106 7.23 14.92 7.43
N GLU A 107 8.30 15.58 7.06
CA GLU A 107 8.68 16.88 7.60
C GLU A 107 9.02 17.84 6.46
N GLU A 108 8.90 19.13 6.72
CA GLU A 108 9.21 20.15 5.74
C GLU A 108 10.73 20.14 5.46
N THR A 109 11.08 20.24 4.19
CA THR A 109 12.49 20.32 3.79
C THR A 109 12.96 21.72 4.14
N ALA A 110 13.89 21.83 5.09
CA ALA A 110 14.44 23.12 5.50
C ALA A 110 14.88 23.92 4.25
N PRO A 111 14.57 25.23 4.18
CA PRO A 111 15.01 26.06 3.07
C PRO A 111 16.55 26.03 3.03
N ARG A 112 17.10 25.71 1.86
CA ARG A 112 18.54 25.81 1.59
C ARG A 112 19.02 27.24 1.63
#